data_AF-X1LYM6-F1
#
_entry.id   AF-X1LYM6-F1
#
_cell.length_a   1.000
_cell.length_b   1.000
_cell.length_c   1.000
_cell.angle_alpha   90.00
_cell.angle_beta   90.00
_cell.angle_gamma   90.00
#
_symmetry.space_group_name_H-M   'P 1'
#
loop_
_entity.id
_entity.type
_entity.pdbx_description
1 polymer ?
#
loop_
_entity_poly.entity_id
_entity_poly.type
_entity_poly.pdbx_seq_one_letter_code
_entity_poly.pdbx_strand_id
1 'polypeptide(L)'
;MESGESQLKLDFDEAMGVDYSPHFMGPAEGKAGEVVVKLDKAVSHSIVKKKWHPSQEIEELKSGDVIIRFKNTTYQEIKPWIYSWIPYCEVIRPKQLRELVKKELKQASRLYQH
;
A
#
# COMPACT_ATOMS: atom_id res chain seq x y z
N MET A 1 17.71 14.35 -9.63
CA MET A 1 16.83 13.74 -8.60
C MET A 1 15.71 12.90 -9.23
N GLU A 2 15.86 12.45 -10.49
CA GLU A 2 14.83 11.68 -11.22
C GLU A 2 15.05 10.14 -11.20
N SER A 3 16.20 9.68 -10.71
CA SER A 3 16.61 8.27 -10.85
C SER A 3 15.91 7.30 -9.89
N GLY A 4 15.33 7.79 -8.79
CA GLY A 4 14.64 6.96 -7.79
C GLY A 4 13.18 6.69 -8.12
N GLU A 5 12.44 7.71 -8.55
CA GLU A 5 11.01 7.61 -8.89
C GLU A 5 10.76 6.73 -10.11
N SER A 6 11.67 6.75 -11.09
CA SER A 6 11.57 5.95 -12.31
C SER A 6 11.72 4.44 -12.04
N GLN A 7 12.63 4.04 -11.15
CA GLN A 7 12.82 2.62 -10.80
C GLN A 7 11.66 2.09 -9.96
N LEU A 8 11.15 2.88 -9.02
CA LEU A 8 9.99 2.51 -8.20
C LEU A 8 8.73 2.32 -9.05
N LYS A 9 8.52 3.16 -10.06
CA LYS A 9 7.43 2.98 -11.04
C LYS A 9 7.55 1.65 -11.76
N LEU A 10 8.72 1.34 -12.30
CA LEU A 10 8.98 0.09 -13.01
C LEU A 10 8.77 -1.14 -12.13
N ASP A 11 9.30 -1.12 -10.91
CA ASP A 11 9.15 -2.21 -9.94
C ASP A 11 7.67 -2.39 -9.55
N PHE A 12 6.92 -1.30 -9.43
CA PHE A 12 5.49 -1.31 -9.13
C PHE A 12 4.67 -1.83 -10.30
N ASP A 13 4.92 -1.35 -11.52
CA ASP A 13 4.26 -1.78 -12.76
C ASP A 13 4.45 -3.29 -12.98
N GLU A 14 5.69 -3.76 -12.86
CA GLU A 14 6.02 -5.17 -12.96
C GLU A 14 5.35 -6.00 -11.87
N ALA A 15 5.25 -5.44 -10.65
CA ALA A 15 4.64 -6.14 -9.54
C ALA A 15 3.12 -6.23 -9.60
N MET A 16 2.47 -5.23 -10.20
CA MET A 16 1.03 -5.13 -10.27
C MET A 16 0.46 -5.55 -11.63
N GLY A 17 1.30 -5.74 -12.64
CA GLY A 17 0.88 -6.11 -13.99
C GLY A 17 0.05 -5.02 -14.68
N VAL A 18 0.21 -3.76 -14.27
CA VAL A 18 -0.52 -2.60 -14.77
C VAL A 18 0.46 -1.47 -15.07
N ASP A 19 0.21 -0.70 -16.13
CA ASP A 19 1.00 0.53 -16.40
C ASP A 19 0.50 1.67 -15.51
N TYR A 20 1.28 2.03 -14.51
CA TYR A 20 1.00 3.12 -13.59
C TYR A 20 1.10 4.47 -14.31
N SER A 21 -0.01 5.19 -14.47
CA SER A 21 -0.01 6.55 -15.01
C SER A 21 -0.14 7.60 -13.90
N PRO A 22 0.73 8.64 -13.87
CA PRO A 22 0.66 9.73 -12.89
C PRO A 22 -0.67 10.50 -12.90
N HIS A 23 -1.42 10.46 -14.01
CA HIS A 23 -2.71 11.13 -14.15
C HIS A 23 -3.84 10.50 -13.31
N PHE A 24 -3.67 9.28 -12.83
CA PHE A 24 -4.61 8.63 -11.90
C PHE A 24 -4.53 9.18 -10.47
N MET A 25 -3.55 10.04 -10.18
CA MET A 25 -3.32 10.57 -8.85
C MET A 25 -3.72 12.04 -8.79
N GLY A 26 -4.67 12.33 -7.90
CA GLY A 26 -4.92 13.68 -7.42
C GLY A 26 -3.68 14.27 -6.74
N PRO A 27 -3.76 15.54 -6.30
CA PRO A 27 -2.61 16.28 -5.78
C PRO A 27 -1.87 15.54 -4.68
N ALA A 28 -0.56 15.76 -4.65
CA ALA A 28 0.37 15.10 -3.75
C ALA A 28 0.11 15.47 -2.27
N GLU A 29 -0.72 14.70 -1.56
CA GLU A 29 -0.95 14.88 -0.13
C GLU A 29 -0.10 13.95 0.74
N GLY A 30 0.89 14.52 1.44
CA GLY A 30 1.49 13.95 2.65
C GLY A 30 2.71 13.04 2.47
N LYS A 31 3.83 13.42 3.09
CA LYS A 31 4.95 12.49 3.32
C LYS A 31 4.52 11.43 4.34
N ALA A 32 4.60 10.16 3.96
CA ALA A 32 4.32 9.04 4.84
C ALA A 32 5.64 8.54 5.43
N GLY A 33 6.18 9.26 6.41
CA GLY A 33 7.51 8.95 6.98
C GLY A 33 7.68 7.46 7.31
N GLU A 34 6.73 6.88 8.02
CA GLU A 34 6.63 5.44 8.27
C GLU A 34 5.17 4.98 8.11
N VAL A 35 4.96 3.91 7.35
CA VAL A 35 3.67 3.24 7.18
C VAL A 35 3.77 1.83 7.71
N VAL A 36 2.78 1.43 8.49
CA VAL A 36 2.67 0.09 9.06
C VAL A 36 1.32 -0.48 8.66
N VAL A 37 1.33 -1.66 8.07
CA VAL A 37 0.13 -2.39 7.66
C VAL A 37 0.12 -3.78 8.31
N LYS A 38 -1.07 -4.33 8.49
CA LYS A 38 -1.28 -5.73 8.87
C LYS A 38 -1.97 -6.43 7.72
N LEU A 39 -1.45 -7.58 7.34
CA LEU A 39 -2.02 -8.47 6.33
C LEU A 39 -2.56 -9.73 7.00
N ASP A 40 -3.77 -10.10 6.62
CA ASP A 40 -4.38 -11.36 7.01
C ASP A 40 -3.56 -12.55 6.49
N LYS A 41 -3.50 -13.62 7.29
CA LYS A 41 -2.84 -14.87 6.92
C LYS A 41 -3.26 -15.45 5.56
N ALA A 42 -4.47 -15.14 5.08
CA ALA A 42 -4.97 -15.59 3.78
C ALA A 42 -4.12 -15.08 2.60
N VAL A 43 -3.47 -13.91 2.74
CA VAL A 43 -2.65 -13.29 1.68
C VAL A 43 -1.18 -13.15 2.06
N SER A 44 -0.82 -13.40 3.32
CA SER A 44 0.53 -13.18 3.85
C SER A 44 1.60 -13.97 3.09
N HIS A 45 1.37 -15.24 2.79
CA HIS A 45 2.34 -16.10 2.09
C HIS A 45 2.74 -15.62 0.70
N SER A 46 1.85 -14.95 -0.03
CA SER A 46 2.15 -14.40 -1.36
C SER A 46 3.00 -13.14 -1.26
N ILE A 47 2.76 -12.33 -0.23
CA ILE A 47 3.37 -11.01 -0.06
C ILE A 47 4.77 -11.13 0.52
N VAL A 48 4.99 -12.03 1.49
CA VAL A 48 6.29 -12.19 2.17
C VAL A 48 7.39 -12.69 1.22
N LYS A 49 7.03 -13.40 0.14
CA LYS A 49 7.99 -13.94 -0.82
C LYS A 49 8.62 -12.88 -1.73
N LYS A 50 7.98 -11.72 -1.86
CA LYS A 50 8.43 -10.66 -2.76
C LYS A 50 8.87 -9.43 -1.95
N LYS A 51 9.95 -8.80 -2.41
CA LYS A 51 10.34 -7.47 -1.94
C LYS A 51 9.59 -6.45 -2.78
N TRP A 52 8.62 -5.77 -2.19
CA TRP A 52 7.76 -4.76 -2.82
C TRP A 52 8.32 -3.35 -2.68
N HIS A 53 9.15 -3.13 -1.65
CA HIS A 53 9.79 -1.85 -1.41
C HIS A 53 11.19 -2.05 -0.81
N PRO A 54 12.18 -1.19 -1.16
CA PRO A 54 13.53 -1.29 -0.61
C PRO A 54 13.59 -1.30 0.92
N SER A 55 12.73 -0.51 1.56
CA SER A 55 12.65 -0.34 3.03
C SER A 55 11.66 -1.27 3.73
N GLN A 56 11.10 -2.24 3.00
CA GLN A 56 10.15 -3.20 3.56
C GLN A 56 10.79 -4.03 4.68
N GLU A 57 10.18 -4.00 5.86
CA GLU A 57 10.50 -4.87 6.98
C GLU A 57 9.26 -5.71 7.33
N ILE A 58 9.45 -7.01 7.55
CA ILE A 58 8.38 -7.99 7.75
C ILE A 58 8.49 -8.58 9.15
N GLU A 59 7.35 -8.70 9.83
CA GLU A 59 7.22 -9.40 11.10
C GLU A 59 6.03 -10.37 11.02
N GLU A 60 6.31 -11.66 11.12
CA GLU A 60 5.29 -12.71 11.14
C GLU A 60 4.74 -12.89 12.56
N LEU A 61 3.42 -12.86 12.69
CA LEU A 61 2.73 -13.07 13.96
C LEU A 61 2.40 -14.55 14.15
N LYS A 62 2.28 -14.98 15.41
CA LYS A 62 1.89 -16.37 15.75
C LYS A 62 0.52 -16.78 15.19
N SER A 63 -0.36 -15.82 14.86
CA SER A 63 -1.65 -16.06 14.22
C SER A 63 -1.54 -16.45 12.74
N GLY A 64 -0.38 -16.22 12.11
CA GLY A 64 -0.17 -16.31 10.66
C GLY A 64 -0.35 -14.98 9.92
N ASP A 65 -0.84 -13.94 10.61
CA ASP A 65 -0.89 -12.58 10.08
C ASP A 65 0.52 -11.99 9.99
N VAL A 66 0.68 -10.97 9.16
CA VAL A 66 1.98 -10.32 8.95
C VAL A 66 1.87 -8.82 9.13
N ILE A 67 2.80 -8.26 9.90
CA ILE A 67 3.02 -6.81 9.95
C ILE A 67 4.10 -6.45 8.95
N ILE A 68 3.81 -5.48 8.08
CA ILE A 68 4.80 -4.90 7.16
C ILE A 68 5.00 -3.44 7.50
N ARG A 69 6.26 -3.04 7.62
CA ARG A 69 6.69 -1.66 7.82
C ARG A 69 7.37 -1.15 6.56
N PHE A 70 6.97 0.03 6.11
CA PHE A 70 7.55 0.77 5.00
C PHE A 70 8.07 2.12 5.52
N LYS A 71 9.33 2.42 5.26
CA LYS A 71 9.96 3.70 5.61
C LYS A 71 10.16 4.56 4.37
N ASN A 72 10.11 5.87 4.53
CA ASN A 72 10.35 6.88 3.48
C ASN A 72 9.39 6.75 2.28
N THR A 73 8.13 6.40 2.52
CA THR A 73 7.11 6.32 1.47
C THR A 73 6.22 7.57 1.47
N THR A 74 5.38 7.69 0.46
CA THR A 74 4.33 8.70 0.36
C THR A 74 2.96 8.03 0.34
N TYR A 75 1.88 8.75 0.69
CA TYR A 75 0.53 8.18 0.60
C TYR A 75 0.17 7.80 -0.85
N GLN A 76 0.73 8.54 -1.79
CA GLN A 76 0.69 8.40 -3.22
C GLN A 76 1.20 7.04 -3.69
N GLU A 77 2.37 6.63 -3.21
CA GLU A 77 2.97 5.35 -3.57
C GLU A 77 2.28 4.18 -2.86
N ILE A 78 1.98 4.33 -1.56
CA ILE A 78 1.55 3.19 -0.75
C ILE A 78 0.06 2.85 -0.87
N LYS A 79 -0.82 3.82 -1.16
CA LYS A 79 -2.27 3.58 -1.24
C LYS A 79 -2.65 2.58 -2.34
N PRO A 80 -2.16 2.69 -3.59
CA PRO A 80 -2.44 1.70 -4.62
C PRO A 80 -2.07 0.28 -4.19
N TRP A 81 -0.88 0.11 -3.58
CA TRP A 81 -0.45 -1.17 -3.03
C TRP A 81 -1.42 -1.67 -1.95
N ILE A 82 -1.82 -0.82 -1.00
CA ILE A 82 -2.81 -1.17 0.04
C ILE A 82 -4.13 -1.65 -0.59
N TYR A 83 -4.63 -0.93 -1.60
CA TYR A 83 -5.94 -1.21 -2.22
C TYR A 83 -5.99 -2.54 -2.94
N SER A 84 -4.90 -2.95 -3.57
CA SER A 84 -4.81 -4.27 -4.21
C SER A 84 -4.94 -5.44 -3.25
N TRP A 85 -4.77 -5.20 -1.94
CA TRP A 85 -4.87 -6.22 -0.90
C TRP A 85 -6.12 -6.10 -0.03
N ILE A 86 -7.01 -5.16 -0.29
CA ILE A 86 -8.30 -5.05 0.43
C ILE A 86 -9.22 -6.21 -0.01
N PRO A 87 -9.94 -6.88 0.92
CA PRO A 87 -10.16 -6.51 2.33
C PRO A 87 -9.15 -7.10 3.33
N TYR A 88 -8.08 -7.74 2.87
CA TYR A 88 -7.11 -8.46 3.71
C TYR A 88 -5.98 -7.58 4.26
N CYS A 89 -5.91 -6.30 3.88
CA CYS A 89 -4.90 -5.35 4.34
C CYS A 89 -5.51 -4.24 5.20
N GLU A 90 -4.99 -4.10 6.42
CA GLU A 90 -5.37 -3.06 7.38
C GLU A 90 -4.21 -2.08 7.58
N VAL A 91 -4.44 -0.78 7.37
CA VAL A 91 -3.45 0.26 7.75
C VAL A 91 -3.43 0.40 9.27
N ILE A 92 -2.29 0.14 9.90
CA ILE A 92 -2.07 0.31 11.35
C ILE A 92 -1.58 1.71 11.68
N ARG A 93 -0.61 2.23 10.91
CA ARG A 93 -0.06 3.59 11.05
C ARG A 93 0.34 4.15 9.67
N PRO A 94 0.38 5.47 9.48
CA PRO A 94 -0.07 6.51 10.42
C PRO A 94 -1.61 6.63 10.44
N LYS A 95 -2.15 7.25 11.50
CA LYS A 95 -3.61 7.41 11.67
C LYS A 95 -4.23 8.18 10.49
N GLN A 96 -3.52 9.17 9.97
CA GLN A 96 -3.98 9.99 8.85
C GLN A 96 -4.21 9.15 7.59
N LEU A 97 -3.28 8.24 7.27
CA LEU A 97 -3.44 7.32 6.13
C LEU A 97 -4.62 6.38 6.35
N ARG A 98 -4.79 5.83 7.56
CA ARG A 98 -5.92 4.98 7.90
C ARG A 98 -7.26 5.69 7.67
N GLU A 99 -7.40 6.93 8.14
CA GLU A 99 -8.63 7.71 7.94
C GLU A 99 -8.88 8.06 6.47
N LEU A 100 -7.81 8.34 5.71
CA LEU A 100 -7.90 8.60 4.28
C LEU A 100 -8.42 7.35 3.53
N VAL A 101 -7.79 6.20 3.75
CA VAL A 101 -8.23 4.91 3.17
C VAL A 101 -9.68 4.61 3.54
N LYS A 102 -10.06 4.78 4.81
CA LYS A 102 -11.44 4.57 5.26
C LYS A 102 -12.44 5.49 4.54
N LYS A 103 -12.10 6.76 4.34
CA LYS A 103 -12.94 7.72 3.61
C LYS A 103 -13.13 7.30 2.15
N GLU A 104 -12.03 6.95 1.48
CA GLU A 104 -12.04 6.55 0.07
C GLU A 104 -12.83 5.24 -0.13
N LEU A 105 -12.67 4.24 0.75
CA LEU A 105 -13.46 2.99 0.69
C LEU A 105 -14.96 3.22 0.91
N LYS A 106 -15.33 4.14 1.81
CA LYS A 106 -16.75 4.52 2.01
C LYS A 106 -17.33 5.22 0.78
N GLN A 107 -16.52 5.95 0.01
CA GLN A 107 -16.96 6.50 -1.27
C GLN A 107 -17.12 5.40 -2.31
N ALA A 108 -16.11 4.54 -2.45
CA ALA A 108 -16.13 3.43 -3.40
C ALA A 108 -17.31 2.47 -3.15
N SER A 109 -17.62 2.15 -1.89
CA SER A 109 -18.72 1.25 -1.56
C SER A 109 -20.08 1.76 -2.05
N ARG A 110 -20.29 3.08 -2.11
CA ARG A 110 -21.55 3.68 -2.58
C ARG A 110 -21.82 3.40 -4.06
N LEU A 111 -20.77 3.17 -4.85
CA LEU A 111 -20.91 2.86 -6.28
C LEU A 111 -21.64 1.52 -6.51
N TYR A 112 -21.63 0.63 -5.52
CA TYR A 112 -22.20 -0.71 -5.60
C TYR A 112 -23.45 -0.91 -4.73
N GLN A 113 -24.05 0.18 -4.22
CA GLN A 113 -25.21 0.16 -3.33
C GLN A 113 -26.55 0.38 -4.05
N HIS A 114 -26.59 0.21 -5.37
CA HIS A 114 -27.79 0.37 -6.18
C HIS A 114 -28.49 -0.97 -6.44
#